data_AF-A0AAE0CHC2-F1
#
_entry.id   AF-A0AAE0CHC2-F1
#
_cell.length_a   1.000
_cell.length_b   1.000
_cell.length_c   1.000
_cell.angle_alpha   90.00
_cell.angle_beta   90.00
_cell.angle_gamma   90.00
#
_symmetry.space_group_name_H-M   'P 1'
#
loop_
_entity.id
_entity.type
_entity.pdbx_description
1 polymer ?
#
loop_
_entity_poly.entity_id
_entity_poly.type
_entity_poly.pdbx_seq_one_letter_code
_entity_poly.pdbx_strand_id
1 'polypeptide(L)'
;MRNLPEATSSKIKDQLKIATKGSQTLLDYMQFIKGCADELAILGNPIDEDDLIEKILDGPDDSYKSIFDVVNSHETLITFEELHEKLINKELSLHHS
;
A
#
# COMPACT_ATOMS: atom_id res chain seq x y z
N MET A 1 -4.36 27.64 19.67
CA MET A 1 -3.39 27.34 18.61
C MET A 1 -3.97 26.22 17.78
N ARG A 2 -4.05 26.35 16.45
CA ARG A 2 -4.49 25.23 15.61
C ARG A 2 -3.29 24.32 15.41
N ASN A 3 -3.37 23.07 15.88
CA ASN A 3 -2.38 22.06 15.55
C ASN A 3 -2.55 21.70 14.07
N LEU A 4 -1.89 22.45 13.20
CA LEU A 4 -1.75 22.13 11.78
C LEU A 4 -1.30 20.67 11.52
N PRO A 5 -0.33 20.10 12.26
CA PRO A 5 0.14 18.74 11.97
C PRO A 5 -0.90 17.63 12.25
N GLU A 6 -1.77 17.79 13.25
CA GLU A 6 -2.82 16.79 13.55
C GLU A 6 -3.89 16.72 12.45
N ALA A 7 -4.30 17.88 11.92
CA ALA A 7 -5.29 17.95 10.85
C ALA A 7 -4.77 17.31 9.55
N THR A 8 -3.50 17.52 9.23
CA THR A 8 -2.85 16.93 8.04
C THR A 8 -2.69 15.41 8.20
N SER A 9 -2.20 14.94 9.36
CA SER A 9 -2.05 13.51 9.65
C SER A 9 -3.38 12.76 9.54
N SER A 10 -4.45 13.33 10.10
CA SER A 10 -5.79 12.74 10.01
C SER A 10 -6.26 12.62 8.55
N LYS A 11 -6.06 13.68 7.75
CA LYS A 11 -6.43 13.67 6.33
C LYS A 11 -5.65 12.62 5.52
N ILE A 12 -4.36 12.43 5.79
CA ILE A 12 -3.55 11.40 5.11
C ILE A 12 -4.04 9.99 5.50
N LYS A 13 -4.33 9.75 6.78
CA LYS A 13 -4.91 8.48 7.25
C LYS A 13 -6.27 8.19 6.59
N ASP A 14 -7.11 9.20 6.44
CA ASP A 14 -8.40 9.05 5.73
C ASP A 14 -8.20 8.75 4.25
N GLN A 15 -7.23 9.41 3.59
CA GLN A 15 -6.87 9.11 2.20
C GLN A 15 -6.37 7.67 2.05
N LEU A 16 -5.51 7.20 2.95
CA LEU A 16 -5.05 5.81 2.98
C LEU A 16 -6.23 4.86 3.08
N LYS A 17 -7.16 5.06 4.02
CA LYS A 17 -8.32 4.17 4.21
C LYS A 17 -9.15 3.99 2.95
N ILE A 18 -9.42 5.07 2.21
CA ILE A 18 -10.22 5.05 0.99
C ILE A 18 -9.40 4.76 -0.27
N ALA A 19 -8.07 4.63 -0.15
CA ALA A 19 -7.19 4.35 -1.28
C ALA A 19 -7.47 2.96 -1.82
N THR A 20 -7.68 2.90 -3.13
CA THR A 20 -7.87 1.67 -3.90
C THR A 20 -7.11 1.82 -5.20
N LYS A 21 -6.63 0.71 -5.80
CA LYS A 21 -5.98 0.79 -7.13
C LYS A 21 -6.94 1.38 -8.17
N GLY A 22 -8.15 0.85 -8.27
CA GLY A 22 -9.11 1.27 -9.29
C GLY A 22 -8.49 1.15 -10.70
N SER A 23 -8.57 2.22 -11.49
CA SER A 23 -8.02 2.25 -12.86
C SER A 23 -6.52 2.59 -12.97
N GLN A 24 -5.84 2.88 -11.85
CA GLN A 24 -4.42 3.26 -11.86
C GLN A 24 -3.52 2.02 -11.96
N THR A 25 -2.24 2.20 -12.30
CA THR A 25 -1.29 1.08 -12.28
C THR A 25 -1.01 0.67 -10.83
N LEU A 26 -0.61 -0.59 -10.63
CA LEU A 26 -0.26 -1.06 -9.29
C LEU A 26 0.97 -0.34 -8.74
N LEU A 27 1.90 0.06 -9.62
CA LEU A 27 3.04 0.89 -9.26
C LEU A 27 2.59 2.25 -8.72
N ASP A 28 1.70 2.95 -9.43
CA ASP A 28 1.16 4.24 -8.99
C ASP A 28 0.47 4.11 -7.63
N TYR A 29 -0.34 3.05 -7.46
CA TYR A 29 -1.02 2.78 -6.21
C TYR A 29 -0.02 2.57 -5.05
N MET A 30 1.00 1.73 -5.23
CA MET A 30 2.02 1.50 -4.20
C MET A 30 2.81 2.78 -3.87
N GLN A 31 3.15 3.59 -4.88
CA GLN A 31 3.84 4.86 -4.66
C GLN A 31 2.97 5.84 -3.88
N PHE A 32 1.66 5.90 -4.15
CA PHE A 32 0.72 6.72 -3.41
C PHE A 32 0.64 6.31 -1.93
N ILE A 33 0.52 5.00 -1.66
CA ILE A 33 0.45 4.46 -0.30
C ILE A 33 1.76 4.76 0.47
N LYS A 34 2.92 4.51 -0.16
CA LYS A 34 4.23 4.81 0.42
C LYS A 34 4.41 6.31 0.70
N GLY A 35 4.01 7.18 -0.23
CA GLY A 35 4.07 8.63 -0.04
C GLY A 35 3.26 9.11 1.16
N CYS A 36 2.06 8.55 1.34
CA CYS A 36 1.24 8.84 2.53
C CYS A 36 1.93 8.40 3.83
N ALA A 37 2.56 7.22 3.84
CA ALA A 37 3.29 6.72 5.01
C ALA A 37 4.52 7.57 5.33
N ASP A 38 5.30 7.97 4.31
CA ASP A 38 6.44 8.88 4.46
C ASP A 38 5.99 10.24 5.02
N GLU A 39 4.89 10.82 4.51
CA GLU A 39 4.32 12.07 5.06
C GLU A 39 3.89 11.92 6.53
N LEU A 40 3.25 10.80 6.85
CA LEU A 40 2.85 10.50 8.22
C LEU A 40 4.04 10.33 9.16
N ALA A 41 5.13 9.70 8.70
CA ALA A 41 6.37 9.60 9.44
C ALA A 41 7.00 10.98 9.71
N ILE A 42 7.00 11.88 8.71
CA ILE A 42 7.46 13.28 8.87
C ILE A 42 6.61 14.02 9.91
N LEU A 43 5.31 13.72 9.98
CA LEU A 43 4.38 14.28 10.97
C LEU A 43 4.47 13.60 12.35
N GLY A 44 5.44 12.69 12.57
CA GLY A 44 5.61 11.97 13.84
C GLY A 44 4.59 10.86 14.08
N ASN A 45 3.91 10.40 13.03
CA ASN A 45 2.92 9.34 13.04
C ASN A 45 3.29 8.22 12.05
N PRO A 46 4.51 7.64 12.11
CA PRO A 46 4.92 6.61 11.16
C PRO A 46 3.92 5.44 11.13
N ILE A 47 3.77 4.82 9.96
CA ILE A 47 3.02 3.58 9.77
C ILE A 47 4.05 2.44 9.75
N ASP A 48 3.76 1.36 10.46
CA ASP A 48 4.57 0.15 10.43
C ASP A 48 4.55 -0.50 9.05
N GLU A 49 5.65 -1.16 8.68
CA GLU A 49 5.76 -1.78 7.35
C GLU A 49 4.69 -2.86 7.14
N ASP A 50 4.35 -3.64 8.16
CA ASP A 50 3.28 -4.63 8.12
C ASP A 50 1.91 -3.99 7.84
N ASP A 51 1.53 -2.94 8.57
CA ASP A 51 0.29 -2.18 8.32
C ASP A 51 0.25 -1.58 6.91
N LEU A 52 1.41 -1.10 6.43
CA LEU A 52 1.54 -0.56 5.08
C LEU A 52 1.33 -1.65 4.03
N ILE A 53 1.95 -2.81 4.23
CA ILE A 53 1.80 -3.99 3.37
C ILE A 53 0.35 -4.43 3.37
N GLU A 54 -0.28 -4.63 4.52
CA GLU A 54 -1.69 -5.00 4.62
C GLU A 54 -2.57 -4.01 3.84
N LYS A 55 -2.29 -2.71 3.92
CA LYS A 55 -3.06 -1.71 3.16
C LYS A 55 -2.85 -1.82 1.65
N ILE A 56 -1.66 -2.20 1.21
CA ILE A 56 -1.38 -2.48 -0.21
C ILE A 56 -2.09 -3.75 -0.66
N LEU A 57 -2.28 -4.74 0.22
CA LEU A 57 -3.02 -5.96 -0.11
C LEU A 57 -4.54 -5.75 -0.16
N ASP A 58 -5.07 -4.80 0.60
CA ASP A 58 -6.52 -4.50 0.68
C ASP A 58 -7.06 -3.69 -0.53
N GLY A 59 -6.20 -2.92 -1.21
CA GLY A 59 -6.64 -1.98 -2.26
C GLY A 59 -6.84 -2.53 -3.68
N PRO A 60 -6.10 -3.55 -4.15
CA PRO A 60 -6.25 -4.11 -5.49
C PRO A 60 -7.39 -5.14 -5.60
N ASP A 61 -7.98 -5.26 -6.79
CA ASP A 61 -9.05 -6.23 -7.09
C ASP A 61 -8.58 -7.70 -6.98
N ASP A 62 -9.54 -8.65 -6.98
CA ASP A 62 -9.30 -10.11 -6.88
C ASP A 62 -8.25 -10.67 -7.86
N SER A 63 -7.92 -9.94 -8.93
CA SER A 63 -6.81 -10.24 -9.86
C SER A 63 -5.45 -10.46 -9.17
N TYR A 64 -5.24 -9.85 -8.01
CA TYR A 64 -3.99 -9.95 -7.23
C TYR A 64 -4.10 -10.88 -6.03
N LYS A 65 -5.27 -11.49 -5.80
CA LYS A 65 -5.55 -12.35 -4.65
C LYS A 65 -4.57 -13.51 -4.49
N SER A 66 -4.07 -14.09 -5.58
CA SER A 66 -3.05 -15.14 -5.50
C SER A 66 -1.75 -14.68 -4.84
N ILE A 67 -1.37 -13.40 -5.00
CA ILE A 67 -0.21 -12.82 -4.31
C ILE A 67 -0.55 -12.63 -2.84
N PHE A 68 -1.75 -12.14 -2.54
CA PHE A 68 -2.22 -11.91 -1.16
C PHE A 68 -2.35 -13.19 -0.37
N ASP A 69 -2.83 -14.28 -0.97
CA ASP A 69 -2.96 -15.59 -0.32
C ASP A 69 -1.59 -16.14 0.08
N VAL A 70 -0.58 -15.96 -0.77
CA VAL A 70 0.81 -16.36 -0.50
C VAL A 70 1.43 -15.52 0.62
N VAL A 71 1.17 -14.20 0.64
CA VAL A 71 1.68 -13.31 1.69
C VAL A 71 0.97 -13.58 3.04
N ASN A 72 -0.36 -13.71 3.04
CA ASN A 72 -1.17 -14.00 4.23
C ASN A 72 -0.96 -15.41 4.78
N SER A 73 -0.47 -16.36 3.96
CA SER A 73 -0.15 -17.72 4.42
C SER A 73 1.03 -17.77 5.41
N HIS A 74 1.63 -16.62 5.75
CA HIS A 74 2.55 -16.46 6.88
C HIS A 74 3.87 -17.26 6.76
N GLU A 75 4.15 -17.86 5.60
CA GLU A 75 5.36 -18.65 5.37
C GLU A 75 6.61 -17.78 5.21
N THR A 76 6.46 -16.47 4.94
CA THR A 76 7.56 -15.52 4.83
C THR A 76 7.12 -14.12 5.25
N LEU A 77 7.84 -13.50 6.18
CA LEU A 77 7.79 -12.04 6.38
C LEU A 77 8.25 -11.41 5.06
N ILE A 78 7.31 -10.94 4.25
CA ILE A 78 7.62 -10.30 2.98
C ILE A 78 7.96 -8.85 3.23
N THR A 79 9.06 -8.37 2.67
CA THR A 79 9.40 -6.93 2.72
C THR A 79 8.60 -6.15 1.69
N PHE A 80 8.50 -4.82 1.86
CA PHE A 80 7.86 -3.95 0.86
C PHE A 80 8.48 -4.11 -0.54
N GLU A 81 9.80 -4.30 -0.61
CA GLU A 81 10.54 -4.47 -1.86
C GLU A 81 10.19 -5.79 -2.57
N GLU A 82 10.15 -6.89 -1.84
CA GLU A 82 9.73 -8.19 -2.38
C GLU A 82 8.27 -8.19 -2.83
N LEU A 83 7.40 -7.54 -2.06
CA LEU A 83 5.99 -7.38 -2.41
C LEU A 83 5.87 -6.60 -3.73
N HIS A 84 6.63 -5.51 -3.86
CA HIS A 84 6.66 -4.68 -5.06
C HIS A 84 7.08 -5.49 -6.30
N GLU A 85 8.15 -6.30 -6.21
CA GLU A 85 8.57 -7.16 -7.31
C GLU A 85 7.50 -8.18 -7.69
N LYS A 86 6.89 -8.87 -6.72
CA LYS A 86 5.83 -9.86 -6.99
C LYS A 86 4.61 -9.22 -7.66
N LEU A 87 4.23 -8.03 -7.21
CA LEU A 87 3.10 -7.27 -7.71
C LEU A 87 3.32 -6.80 -9.16
N ILE A 88 4.50 -6.25 -9.48
CA ILE A 88 4.87 -5.86 -10.85
C ILE A 88 4.86 -7.08 -11.78
N ASN A 89 5.46 -8.19 -11.38
CA ASN A 89 5.47 -9.42 -12.18
C ASN A 89 4.05 -9.92 -12.46
N LYS A 90 3.14 -9.83 -11.48
CA LYS A 90 1.73 -10.17 -11.66
C LYS A 90 1.03 -9.24 -12.64
N GLU A 91 1.23 -7.92 -12.52
CA GLU A 91 0.65 -6.94 -13.44
C GLU A 91 1.13 -7.16 -14.89
N LEU A 92 2.43 -7.41 -15.09
CA LEU A 92 2.99 -7.74 -16.39
C LEU A 92 2.37 -9.02 -16.97
N SER A 93 2.20 -10.06 -16.15
CA SER A 93 1.54 -11.31 -16.58
C SER A 93 0.08 -11.09 -16.99
N LEU A 94 -0.64 -10.20 -16.32
CA LEU A 94 -2.04 -9.86 -16.63
C LEU A 94 -2.15 -9.04 -17.92
N HIS A 95 -1.21 -8.13 -18.18
CA HIS A 95 -1.20 -7.30 -19.39
C HIS A 95 -0.77 -8.05 -20.66
N HIS A 96 -0.04 -9.16 -20.52
CA HIS A 96 0.46 -9.94 -21.67
C HIS A 96 -0.43 -11.13 -22.05
N SER A 97 -1.60 -11.30 -21.42
CA SER A 97 -2.53 -12.42 -21.64
C SER A 97 -3.73 -12.04 -22.51
#